data_AF-A0A6J4HP76-F1
#
_entry.id   AF-A0A6J4HP76-F1
#
_cell.length_a   1.000
_cell.length_b   1.000
_cell.length_c   1.000
_cell.angle_alpha   90.00
_cell.angle_beta   90.00
_cell.angle_gamma   90.00
#
_symmetry.space_group_name_H-M   'P 1'
#
loop_
_entity.id
_entity.type
_entity.pdbx_description
1 polymer ?
#
loop_
_entity_poly.entity_id
_entity_poly.type
_entity_poly.pdbx_seq_one_letter_code
_entity_poly.pdbx_strand_id
1 'polypeptide(L)'
;MDSQPSAPPLVAVVVADQPGEWFEEALQALGSQDYPNQSVLVIDGAGRDDPGPRVAAVLPEAFLRRPARQGRPDGFAAAANDVLDTVQGAAFLVFCHDDVAPEPDALRLMVEESLRSNAGIVGPKLVDWDREDRLLSVGLSVDKTGATTSLVDRGELDQEQHDSVRDVFAVSSACFLIRADLFAELGGFDAGMADYGADVDLCWRAQAAGARVVVAPEARVRHREAAKEQPGADPQRARLEPRNHLRAMLKNYTALHLLRVVPQAVLATLVETIVALGARRGNEARELVGAWVWNLRHFGELRTLRASVRRTRNVPDAEVRRLQARGSSRLTMYLQRRLHAEERARQLVEAGQELVESVGRGPARAATLLLCLLTLALLIGSRNLLTGRLPAVGQFAPFPRPSTLLTHFFDGWRTTGMGSTAASPPAFGILGVLGVAFLGHMGALAKILVLGLWPVAALGAWRLARPLESPMARIAAVIAILAVPLPYN
;
A
#
# COMPACT_ATOMS: atom_id res chain seq x y z
N MET A 1 14.34 -23.26 48.71
CA MET A 1 14.69 -22.23 47.72
C MET A 1 13.94 -22.61 46.46
N ASP A 2 12.73 -22.09 46.29
CA ASP A 2 12.02 -22.22 45.02
C ASP A 2 12.83 -21.47 43.97
N SER A 3 13.40 -22.21 43.02
CA SER A 3 13.97 -21.63 41.82
C SER A 3 12.85 -20.88 41.11
N GLN A 4 12.89 -19.55 41.13
CA GLN A 4 12.04 -18.76 40.25
C GLN A 4 12.21 -19.31 38.83
N PRO A 5 11.12 -19.50 38.07
CA PRO A 5 11.25 -19.93 36.68
C PRO A 5 12.12 -18.89 35.98
N SER A 6 13.29 -19.31 35.49
CA SER A 6 14.20 -18.41 34.79
C SER A 6 13.46 -17.83 33.58
N ALA A 7 13.52 -16.51 33.39
CA ALA A 7 12.93 -15.87 32.23
C ALA A 7 13.39 -16.59 30.93
N PRO A 8 12.52 -16.80 29.95
CA PRO A 8 12.88 -17.45 28.70
C PRO A 8 14.08 -16.76 28.02
N PRO A 9 15.03 -17.48 27.40
CA PRO A 9 16.14 -16.83 26.71
C PRO A 9 15.66 -15.94 25.55
N LEU A 10 16.14 -14.70 25.53
CA LEU A 10 15.81 -13.71 24.50
C LEU A 10 17.10 -13.22 23.82
N VAL A 11 17.09 -13.14 22.49
CA VAL A 11 18.17 -12.53 21.73
C VAL A 11 17.66 -11.29 21.01
N ALA A 12 18.22 -10.13 21.36
CA ALA A 12 18.00 -8.88 20.64
C ALA A 12 18.98 -8.81 19.45
N VAL A 13 18.43 -8.74 18.25
CA VAL A 13 19.15 -8.78 16.98
C VAL A 13 19.11 -7.38 16.38
N VAL A 14 20.26 -6.71 16.36
CA VAL A 14 20.42 -5.38 15.79
C VAL A 14 21.13 -5.50 14.46
N VAL A 15 20.52 -5.01 13.38
CA VAL A 15 21.21 -4.91 12.08
C VAL A 15 21.77 -3.50 11.95
N ALA A 16 23.09 -3.37 12.01
CA ALA A 16 23.80 -2.11 11.84
C ALA A 16 23.98 -1.81 10.35
N ASP A 17 23.11 -0.97 9.79
CA ASP A 17 23.14 -0.57 8.37
C ASP A 17 23.30 0.94 8.24
N GLN A 18 24.57 1.36 8.15
CA GLN A 18 25.01 2.76 8.18
C GLN A 18 24.70 3.49 9.51
N PRO A 19 25.23 2.98 10.65
CA PRO A 19 24.94 3.55 11.96
C PRO A 19 25.44 5.00 12.07
N GLY A 20 24.53 5.95 12.30
CA GLY A 20 24.83 7.36 12.53
C GLY A 20 25.09 7.69 14.00
N GLU A 21 24.99 8.96 14.38
CA GLU A 21 25.28 9.48 15.74
C GLU A 21 24.36 8.92 16.84
N TRP A 22 23.21 8.36 16.46
CA TRP A 22 22.22 7.75 17.35
C TRP A 22 22.60 6.34 17.83
N PHE A 23 23.57 5.69 17.18
CA PHE A 23 23.81 4.26 17.36
C PHE A 23 24.30 3.90 18.77
N GLU A 24 25.12 4.74 19.41
CA GLU A 24 25.55 4.53 20.80
C GLU A 24 24.36 4.56 21.76
N GLU A 25 23.43 5.48 21.56
CA GLU A 25 22.23 5.59 22.38
C GLU A 25 21.32 4.36 22.17
N ALA A 26 21.15 3.91 20.93
CA ALA A 26 20.41 2.68 20.61
C ALA A 26 21.02 1.44 21.30
N LEU A 27 22.36 1.31 21.29
CA LEU A 27 23.07 0.23 21.98
C LEU A 27 22.93 0.33 23.50
N GLN A 28 23.00 1.53 24.08
CA GLN A 28 22.79 1.75 25.52
C GLN A 28 21.36 1.38 25.95
N ALA A 29 20.36 1.75 25.14
CA ALA A 29 18.97 1.42 25.39
C ALA A 29 18.74 -0.10 25.41
N LEU A 30 19.38 -0.84 24.50
CA LEU A 30 19.33 -2.30 24.49
C LEU A 30 20.12 -2.93 25.64
N GLY A 31 21.23 -2.32 26.07
CA GLY A 31 22.02 -2.81 27.20
C GLY A 31 21.41 -2.53 28.58
N SER A 32 20.47 -1.59 28.68
CA SER A 32 19.85 -1.14 29.94
C SER A 32 18.49 -1.80 30.22
N GLN A 33 18.14 -2.84 29.48
CA GLN A 33 16.87 -3.55 29.62
C GLN A 33 16.80 -4.32 30.95
N ASP A 34 15.62 -4.34 31.56
CA ASP A 34 15.33 -5.03 32.82
C ASP A 34 15.11 -6.55 32.67
N TYR A 35 15.24 -7.07 31.45
CA TYR A 35 15.02 -8.48 31.14
C TYR A 35 16.24 -9.34 31.49
N PRO A 36 16.12 -10.30 32.44
CA PRO A 36 17.29 -10.92 33.05
C PRO A 36 18.01 -11.98 32.18
N ASN A 37 17.38 -12.49 31.11
CA ASN A 37 17.95 -13.53 30.25
C ASN A 37 18.05 -13.06 28.79
N GLN A 38 18.66 -11.89 28.62
CA GLN A 38 18.89 -11.26 27.33
C GLN A 38 20.33 -11.48 26.85
N SER A 39 20.48 -11.66 25.53
CA SER A 39 21.76 -11.47 24.84
C SER A 39 21.56 -10.54 23.65
N VAL A 40 22.57 -9.72 23.33
CA VAL A 40 22.51 -8.80 22.19
C VAL A 40 23.44 -9.30 21.10
N LEU A 41 22.90 -9.45 19.90
CA LEU A 41 23.60 -9.83 18.67
C LEU A 41 23.54 -8.66 17.70
N VAL A 42 24.69 -8.07 17.39
CA VAL A 42 24.82 -7.02 16.39
C VAL A 42 25.32 -7.64 15.09
N ILE A 43 24.55 -7.51 14.01
CA ILE A 43 24.89 -7.97 12.67
C ILE A 43 25.36 -6.77 11.84
N ASP A 44 26.57 -6.86 11.28
CA ASP A 44 27.13 -5.82 10.41
C ASP A 44 26.50 -5.87 9.01
N GLY A 45 25.53 -4.98 8.77
CA GLY A 45 24.57 -4.97 7.67
C GLY A 45 25.04 -4.39 6.34
N ALA A 46 26.33 -4.04 6.19
CA ALA A 46 26.92 -3.40 4.99
C ALA A 46 27.14 -1.89 5.02
N GLY A 47 27.21 -1.30 6.22
CA GLY A 47 27.71 0.06 6.40
C GLY A 47 29.12 0.28 5.82
N ARG A 48 29.43 1.55 5.49
CA ARG A 48 30.77 1.98 5.06
C ARG A 48 31.81 1.82 6.17
N ASP A 49 31.39 2.02 7.41
CA ASP A 49 32.23 2.02 8.60
C ASP A 49 31.99 0.75 9.44
N ASP A 50 33.05 0.23 10.06
CA ASP A 50 32.98 -0.94 10.95
C ASP A 50 32.29 -0.53 12.26
N PRO A 51 31.12 -1.12 12.61
CA PRO A 51 30.45 -0.81 13.87
C PRO A 51 31.19 -1.39 15.10
N GLY A 52 32.14 -2.31 14.90
CA GLY A 52 32.76 -3.08 15.98
C GLY A 52 33.40 -2.26 17.11
N PRO A 53 34.21 -1.22 16.83
CA PRO A 53 34.77 -0.38 17.88
C PRO A 53 33.71 0.33 18.72
N ARG A 54 32.61 0.78 18.10
CA ARG A 54 31.49 1.46 18.78
C ARG A 54 30.70 0.48 19.65
N VAL A 55 30.42 -0.71 19.12
CA VAL A 55 29.78 -1.80 19.88
C VAL A 55 30.63 -2.21 21.08
N ALA A 56 31.93 -2.44 20.90
CA ALA A 56 32.82 -2.85 21.99
C ALA A 56 32.98 -1.77 23.09
N ALA A 57 32.86 -0.49 22.73
CA ALA A 57 32.94 0.61 23.69
C ALA A 57 31.67 0.77 24.54
N VAL A 58 30.49 0.55 23.93
CA VAL A 58 29.19 0.80 24.59
C VAL A 58 28.60 -0.46 25.21
N LEU A 59 28.67 -1.59 24.52
CA LEU A 59 28.05 -2.85 24.91
C LEU A 59 29.04 -4.01 24.68
N PRO A 60 30.10 -4.12 25.51
CA PRO A 60 31.18 -5.10 25.31
C PRO A 60 30.72 -6.56 25.40
N GLU A 61 29.59 -6.82 26.04
CA GLU A 61 28.99 -8.15 26.16
C GLU A 61 28.19 -8.57 24.92
N ALA A 62 27.96 -7.65 23.97
CA ALA A 62 27.25 -7.96 22.74
C ALA A 62 28.10 -8.81 21.79
N PHE A 63 27.44 -9.77 21.13
CA PHE A 63 28.04 -10.56 20.07
C PHE A 63 28.04 -9.76 18.77
N LEU A 64 29.22 -9.56 18.16
CA LEU A 64 29.32 -8.94 16.85
C LEU A 64 29.48 -10.01 15.76
N ARG A 65 28.51 -10.04 14.84
CA ARG A 65 28.51 -10.94 13.70
C ARG A 65 28.83 -10.19 12.41
N ARG A 66 29.85 -10.70 11.71
CA ARG A 66 30.37 -10.15 10.46
C ARG A 66 30.13 -11.14 9.33
N PRO A 67 29.10 -10.94 8.49
CA PRO A 67 28.91 -11.73 7.28
C PRO A 67 30.14 -11.59 6.35
N ALA A 68 30.47 -12.64 5.61
CA ALA A 68 31.61 -12.60 4.68
C ALA A 68 31.43 -11.50 3.62
N ARG A 69 32.51 -10.75 3.30
CA ARG A 69 32.49 -9.62 2.34
C ARG A 69 32.04 -10.00 0.92
N GLN A 70 32.14 -11.27 0.54
CA GLN A 70 31.72 -11.79 -0.76
C GLN A 70 30.31 -12.38 -0.63
N GLY A 71 29.31 -11.79 -1.31
CA GLY A 71 27.91 -12.21 -1.20
C GLY A 71 27.17 -11.62 0.01
N ARG A 72 27.53 -10.40 0.41
CA ARG A 72 26.91 -9.71 1.55
C ARG A 72 25.38 -9.58 1.34
N PRO A 73 24.56 -9.85 2.37
CA PRO A 73 23.11 -9.74 2.25
C PRO A 73 22.70 -8.29 1.96
N ASP A 74 21.86 -8.09 0.94
CA ASP A 74 21.31 -6.78 0.60
C ASP A 74 20.14 -6.44 1.53
N GLY A 75 20.32 -5.43 2.38
CA GLY A 75 19.29 -4.85 3.24
C GLY A 75 18.99 -5.62 4.52
N PHE A 76 18.15 -5.01 5.36
CA PHE A 76 17.82 -5.49 6.70
C PHE A 76 17.36 -6.95 6.72
N ALA A 77 16.42 -7.31 5.85
CA ALA A 77 15.78 -8.62 5.84
C ALA A 77 16.77 -9.76 5.60
N ALA A 78 17.70 -9.57 4.66
CA ALA A 78 18.68 -10.59 4.32
C ALA A 78 19.76 -10.71 5.41
N ALA A 79 20.17 -9.60 6.04
CA ALA A 79 21.13 -9.60 7.14
C ALA A 79 20.55 -10.25 8.40
N ALA A 80 19.30 -9.91 8.74
CA ALA A 80 18.58 -10.46 9.88
C ALA A 80 18.39 -11.98 9.81
N ASN A 81 18.43 -12.59 8.61
CA ASN A 81 18.31 -14.05 8.46
C ASN A 81 19.53 -14.84 8.95
N ASP A 82 20.70 -14.22 9.16
CA ASP A 82 21.89 -14.91 9.69
C ASP A 82 21.67 -15.49 11.10
N VAL A 83 20.64 -15.01 11.82
CA VAL A 83 20.22 -15.55 13.12
C VAL A 83 19.73 -17.00 13.03
N LEU A 84 19.22 -17.44 11.87
CA LEU A 84 18.77 -18.82 11.68
C LEU A 84 19.91 -19.82 11.82
N ASP A 85 21.14 -19.40 11.49
CA ASP A 85 22.33 -20.23 11.55
C ASP A 85 23.14 -20.00 12.83
N THR A 86 23.05 -18.80 13.42
CA THR A 86 23.92 -18.37 14.53
C THR A 86 23.28 -18.45 15.91
N VAL A 87 21.95 -18.32 16.01
CA VAL A 87 21.24 -18.30 17.30
C VAL A 87 20.61 -19.66 17.56
N GLN A 88 20.98 -20.29 18.69
CA GLN A 88 20.42 -21.56 19.14
C GLN A 88 19.89 -21.43 20.58
N GLY A 89 18.78 -22.11 20.89
CA GLY A 89 18.23 -22.16 22.25
C GLY A 89 17.49 -20.90 22.71
N ALA A 90 17.38 -19.87 21.86
CA ALA A 90 16.53 -18.71 22.12
C ALA A 90 15.05 -19.12 22.09
N ALA A 91 14.25 -18.62 23.05
CA ALA A 91 12.80 -18.70 23.00
C ALA A 91 12.21 -17.56 22.16
N PHE A 92 12.81 -16.38 22.25
CA PHE A 92 12.38 -15.16 21.57
C PHE A 92 13.53 -14.48 20.83
N LEU A 93 13.20 -13.90 19.68
CA LEU A 93 14.06 -12.99 18.93
C LEU A 93 13.40 -11.61 18.93
N VAL A 94 14.17 -10.56 19.23
CA VAL A 94 13.72 -9.18 19.08
C VAL A 94 14.54 -8.55 17.99
N PHE A 95 13.92 -8.26 16.86
CA PHE A 95 14.60 -7.58 15.76
C PHE A 95 14.52 -6.09 15.94
N CYS A 96 15.66 -5.41 15.82
CA CYS A 96 15.79 -3.97 15.94
C CYS A 96 16.58 -3.42 14.74
N HIS A 97 16.17 -2.27 14.24
CA HIS A 97 17.06 -1.42 13.44
C HIS A 97 18.16 -0.82 14.33
N ASP A 98 19.14 -0.15 13.74
CA ASP A 98 20.22 0.53 14.46
C ASP A 98 19.84 1.94 14.95
N ASP A 99 18.64 2.40 14.61
CA ASP A 99 18.07 3.71 14.94
C ASP A 99 16.82 3.62 15.83
N VAL A 100 16.75 2.57 16.66
CA VAL A 100 15.73 2.40 17.70
C VAL A 100 16.32 2.34 19.11
N ALA A 101 15.63 2.97 20.06
CA ALA A 101 15.98 2.98 21.47
C ALA A 101 14.77 2.53 22.30
N PRO A 102 14.71 1.24 22.72
CA PRO A 102 13.65 0.75 23.58
C PRO A 102 13.74 1.32 25.00
N GLU A 103 12.60 1.59 25.63
CA GLU A 103 12.54 1.91 27.07
C GLU A 103 13.02 0.71 27.92
N PRO A 104 13.52 0.90 29.16
CA PRO A 104 14.16 -0.15 29.96
C PRO A 104 13.30 -1.40 30.20
N ASP A 105 11.98 -1.28 30.17
CA ASP A 105 11.02 -2.37 30.38
C ASP A 105 10.44 -2.96 29.09
N ALA A 106 10.76 -2.38 27.93
CA ALA A 106 10.06 -2.69 26.68
C ALA A 106 10.19 -4.16 26.26
N LEU A 107 11.39 -4.76 26.38
CA LEU A 107 11.60 -6.15 26.00
C LEU A 107 10.86 -7.11 26.93
N ARG A 108 10.87 -6.85 28.24
CA ARG A 108 10.11 -7.62 29.21
C ARG A 108 8.61 -7.55 28.93
N LEU A 109 8.06 -6.35 28.70
CA LEU A 109 6.66 -6.15 28.38
C LEU A 109 6.24 -6.87 27.08
N MET A 110 7.09 -6.86 26.04
CA MET A 110 6.81 -7.61 24.81
C MET A 110 6.80 -9.13 25.03
N VAL A 111 7.71 -9.67 25.85
CA VAL A 111 7.73 -11.10 26.22
C VAL A 111 6.49 -11.47 27.03
N GLU A 112 6.18 -10.69 28.07
CA GLU A 112 4.99 -10.88 28.89
C GLU A 112 3.72 -10.88 28.03
N GLU A 113 3.60 -9.95 27.08
CA GLU A 113 2.46 -9.87 26.17
C GLU A 113 2.39 -11.05 25.19
N SER A 114 3.54 -11.51 24.67
CA SER A 114 3.59 -12.71 23.83
C SER A 114 3.04 -13.93 24.56
N LEU A 115 3.41 -14.11 25.82
CA LEU A 115 2.95 -15.21 26.67
C LEU A 115 1.47 -15.06 27.03
N ARG A 116 1.05 -13.85 27.43
CA ARG A 116 -0.33 -13.55 27.88
C ARG A 116 -1.36 -13.71 26.76
N SER A 117 -1.05 -13.20 25.57
CA SER A 117 -1.94 -13.26 24.40
C SER A 117 -1.71 -14.48 23.51
N ASN A 118 -0.73 -15.34 23.85
CA ASN A 118 -0.23 -16.39 22.97
C ASN A 118 0.06 -15.85 21.55
N ALA A 119 0.73 -14.69 21.50
CA ALA A 119 1.07 -14.02 20.26
C ALA A 119 2.40 -14.52 19.71
N GLY A 120 2.43 -14.80 18.41
CA GLY A 120 3.66 -15.22 17.73
C GLY A 120 4.58 -14.06 17.42
N ILE A 121 4.01 -12.89 17.15
CA ILE A 121 4.71 -11.63 16.90
C ILE A 121 4.09 -10.53 17.76
N VAL A 122 4.94 -9.73 18.41
CA VAL A 122 4.55 -8.58 19.23
C VAL A 122 5.31 -7.35 18.77
N GLY A 123 4.59 -6.28 18.43
CA GLY A 123 5.18 -4.98 18.14
C GLY A 123 5.01 -4.00 19.31
N PRO A 124 5.98 -3.13 19.57
CA PRO A 124 5.84 -2.05 20.55
C PRO A 124 5.03 -0.87 19.99
N LYS A 125 4.73 0.09 20.87
CA LYS A 125 4.37 1.47 20.48
C LYS A 125 5.64 2.20 20.05
N LEU A 126 5.70 2.59 18.77
CA LEU A 126 6.81 3.40 18.24
C LEU A 126 6.49 4.89 18.39
N VAL A 127 7.39 5.62 19.03
CA VAL A 127 7.33 7.07 19.22
C VAL A 127 8.52 7.75 18.53
N ASP A 128 8.37 9.05 18.26
CA ASP A 128 9.42 9.85 17.64
C ASP A 128 10.66 9.96 18.55
N TRP A 129 11.85 9.94 17.95
CA TRP A 129 13.12 9.94 18.66
C TRP A 129 13.34 11.15 19.55
N ASP A 130 12.99 12.34 19.05
CA ASP A 130 13.22 13.62 19.74
C ASP A 130 11.96 14.07 20.49
N ARG A 131 10.78 13.59 20.09
CA ARG A 131 9.47 13.96 20.64
C ARG A 131 8.67 12.74 21.05
N GLU A 132 8.97 12.22 22.22
CA GLU A 132 8.32 11.03 22.79
C GLU A 132 6.80 11.10 22.94
N ASP A 133 6.24 12.31 22.94
CA ASP A 133 4.80 12.58 22.95
C ASP A 133 4.16 12.38 21.58
N ARG A 134 4.92 11.98 20.55
CA ARG A 134 4.44 11.80 19.17
C ARG A 134 4.52 10.36 18.73
N LEU A 135 3.39 9.85 18.27
CA LEU A 135 3.27 8.50 17.75
C LEU A 135 3.81 8.42 16.31
N LEU A 136 4.61 7.38 16.06
CA LEU A 136 5.04 6.97 14.73
C LEU A 136 4.26 5.76 14.23
N SER A 137 4.06 4.75 15.09
CA SER A 137 3.34 3.53 14.73
C SER A 137 2.82 2.79 15.97
N VAL A 138 1.60 2.27 15.86
CA VAL A 138 0.99 1.32 16.82
C VAL A 138 0.49 0.09 16.07
N GLY A 139 1.28 -0.34 15.09
CA GLY A 139 0.92 -1.39 14.14
C GLY A 139 0.37 -0.84 12.82
N LEU A 140 0.26 -1.75 11.86
CA LEU A 140 -0.08 -1.46 10.48
C LEU A 140 -1.32 -2.26 10.08
N SER A 141 -2.24 -1.57 9.42
CA SER A 141 -3.29 -2.21 8.65
C SER A 141 -2.80 -2.44 7.23
N VAL A 142 -3.22 -3.54 6.61
CA VAL A 142 -2.81 -3.90 5.25
C VAL A 142 -4.03 -4.26 4.42
N ASP A 143 -4.10 -3.74 3.20
CA ASP A 143 -5.16 -4.09 2.26
C ASP A 143 -4.91 -5.40 1.51
N LYS A 144 -5.89 -5.82 0.71
CA LYS A 144 -5.79 -7.04 -0.10
C LYS A 144 -4.61 -7.04 -1.09
N THR A 145 -4.00 -5.90 -1.40
CA THR A 145 -2.86 -5.77 -2.32
C THR A 145 -1.51 -5.70 -1.61
N GLY A 146 -1.52 -5.85 -0.28
CA GLY A 146 -0.32 -5.71 0.55
C GLY A 146 0.03 -4.26 0.88
N ALA A 147 -0.79 -3.29 0.48
CA ALA A 147 -0.50 -1.89 0.78
C ALA A 147 -0.82 -1.56 2.24
N THR A 148 0.10 -0.86 2.88
CA THR A 148 0.03 -0.52 4.30
C THR A 148 -0.70 0.79 4.54
N THR A 149 -1.28 0.90 5.72
CA THR A 149 -1.84 2.11 6.31
C THR A 149 -1.51 2.08 7.79
N SER A 150 -0.90 3.16 8.28
CA SER A 150 -0.65 3.33 9.71
C SER A 150 -1.99 3.39 10.46
N LEU A 151 -2.03 2.83 11.66
CA LEU A 151 -3.17 2.94 12.56
C LEU A 151 -3.22 4.29 13.31
N VAL A 152 -2.13 5.05 13.26
CA VAL A 152 -1.98 6.40 13.80
C VAL A 152 -1.63 7.38 12.70
N ASP A 153 -2.09 8.62 12.83
CA ASP A 153 -1.62 9.70 11.98
C ASP A 153 -0.20 10.10 12.41
N ARG A 154 0.65 10.45 11.44
CA ARG A 154 2.06 10.75 11.74
C ARG A 154 2.15 12.00 12.61
N GLY A 155 2.80 11.88 13.77
CA GLY A 155 2.95 12.98 14.69
C GLY A 155 1.70 13.27 15.53
N GLU A 156 0.71 12.38 15.50
CA GLU A 156 -0.40 12.33 16.45
C GLU A 156 0.16 12.31 17.88
N LEU A 157 -0.42 13.13 18.75
CA LEU A 157 0.00 13.20 20.15
C LEU A 157 -0.43 11.92 20.88
N ASP A 158 0.46 11.36 21.70
CA ASP A 158 0.15 10.25 22.59
C ASP A 158 -0.61 10.79 23.82
N GLN A 159 -1.91 10.56 23.83
CA GLN A 159 -2.86 10.86 24.89
C GLN A 159 -3.43 9.57 25.47
N GLU A 160 -2.65 8.47 25.43
CA GLU A 160 -3.05 7.13 25.89
C GLU A 160 -4.20 6.50 25.09
N GLN A 161 -4.57 7.10 23.95
CA GLN A 161 -5.69 6.66 23.11
C GLN A 161 -5.42 5.32 22.40
N HIS A 162 -4.17 4.84 22.43
CA HIS A 162 -3.72 3.63 21.77
C HIS A 162 -3.21 2.54 22.72
N ASP A 163 -3.54 2.63 24.01
CA ASP A 163 -2.94 1.81 25.09
C ASP A 163 -3.61 0.45 25.32
N SER A 164 -4.58 0.10 24.48
CA SER A 164 -5.14 -1.24 24.45
C SER A 164 -4.31 -2.19 23.58
N VAL A 165 -3.94 -3.34 24.12
CA VAL A 165 -3.43 -4.46 23.32
C VAL A 165 -4.47 -4.85 22.27
N ARG A 166 -4.03 -4.97 21.01
CA ARG A 166 -4.90 -5.28 19.88
C ARG A 166 -4.21 -6.17 18.86
N ASP A 167 -5.01 -7.00 18.18
CA ASP A 167 -4.55 -7.70 16.97
C ASP A 167 -4.36 -6.69 15.83
N VAL A 168 -3.21 -6.75 15.16
CA VAL A 168 -2.90 -5.93 13.99
C VAL A 168 -2.48 -6.81 12.83
N PHE A 169 -2.54 -6.29 11.61
CA PHE A 169 -2.10 -7.10 10.46
C PHE A 169 -0.58 -7.23 10.41
N ALA A 170 0.14 -6.15 10.67
CA ALA A 170 1.59 -6.16 10.71
C ALA A 170 2.11 -5.20 11.76
N VAL A 171 3.34 -5.45 12.23
CA VAL A 171 4.12 -4.55 13.08
C VAL A 171 5.35 -4.10 12.31
N SER A 172 5.92 -2.95 12.64
CA SER A 172 7.05 -2.41 11.89
C SER A 172 8.31 -3.26 12.09
N SER A 173 9.15 -3.38 11.05
CA SER A 173 10.48 -4.00 11.19
C SER A 173 11.43 -3.21 12.08
N ALA A 174 11.13 -1.95 12.41
CA ALA A 174 11.97 -1.10 13.25
C ALA A 174 12.28 -1.74 14.61
N CYS A 175 11.26 -2.27 15.27
CA CYS A 175 11.41 -3.09 16.46
C CYS A 175 10.22 -4.04 16.58
N PHE A 176 10.45 -5.35 16.71
CA PHE A 176 9.42 -6.31 17.05
C PHE A 176 10.00 -7.59 17.67
N LEU A 177 9.21 -8.23 18.53
CA LEU A 177 9.48 -9.55 19.08
C LEU A 177 8.79 -10.63 18.24
N ILE A 178 9.47 -11.74 17.99
CA ILE A 178 8.91 -12.96 17.41
C ILE A 178 9.40 -14.18 18.18
N ARG A 179 8.54 -15.20 18.33
CA ARG A 179 8.98 -16.50 18.85
C ARG A 179 10.02 -17.12 17.93
N ALA A 180 11.12 -17.61 18.49
CA ALA A 180 12.24 -18.15 17.72
C ALA A 180 11.82 -19.39 16.90
N ASP A 181 10.94 -20.23 17.45
CA ASP A 181 10.39 -21.40 16.76
C ASP A 181 9.56 -21.01 15.53
N LEU A 182 8.69 -20.01 15.66
CA LEU A 182 7.91 -19.46 14.56
C LEU A 182 8.81 -18.84 13.49
N PHE A 183 9.82 -18.05 13.86
CA PHE A 183 10.73 -17.47 12.87
C PHE A 183 11.47 -18.54 12.07
N ALA A 184 11.93 -19.60 12.75
CA ALA A 184 12.56 -20.76 12.11
C ALA A 184 11.59 -21.54 11.21
N GLU A 185 10.36 -21.78 11.67
CA GLU A 185 9.31 -22.46 10.87
C GLU A 185 8.98 -21.68 9.60
N LEU A 186 8.89 -20.36 9.69
CA LEU A 186 8.62 -19.48 8.55
C LEU A 186 9.80 -19.37 7.58
N GLY A 187 11.00 -19.81 7.97
CA GLY A 187 12.23 -19.70 7.19
C GLY A 187 12.76 -18.26 7.10
N GLY A 188 12.55 -17.47 8.15
CA GLY A 188 13.02 -16.08 8.23
C GLY A 188 12.30 -15.10 7.28
N PHE A 189 12.96 -14.01 6.93
CA PHE A 189 12.52 -13.01 5.95
C PHE A 189 12.76 -13.46 4.50
N ASP A 190 12.05 -12.84 3.55
CA ASP A 190 12.33 -12.99 2.13
C ASP A 190 13.52 -12.11 1.73
N ALA A 191 14.68 -12.73 1.51
CA ALA A 191 15.90 -12.04 1.12
C ALA A 191 15.79 -11.24 -0.20
N GLY A 192 14.75 -11.47 -1.02
CA GLY A 192 14.45 -10.64 -2.19
C GLY A 192 13.81 -9.28 -1.85
N MET A 193 13.45 -9.04 -0.58
CA MET A 193 12.87 -7.81 -0.06
C MET A 193 13.92 -7.07 0.80
N ALA A 194 14.88 -6.41 0.15
CA ALA A 194 15.96 -5.68 0.84
C ALA A 194 15.42 -4.69 1.91
N ASP A 195 14.58 -3.75 1.48
CA ASP A 195 13.95 -2.74 2.36
C ASP A 195 12.46 -2.60 2.05
N TYR A 196 11.69 -2.14 3.05
CA TYR A 196 10.25 -1.85 2.98
C TYR A 196 9.37 -3.07 2.63
N GLY A 197 8.43 -3.42 3.53
CA GLY A 197 7.43 -4.47 3.29
C GLY A 197 7.85 -5.89 3.65
N ALA A 198 9.10 -6.10 4.10
CA ALA A 198 9.55 -7.37 4.66
C ALA A 198 8.81 -7.73 5.97
N ASP A 199 8.47 -6.71 6.75
CA ASP A 199 7.61 -6.75 7.93
C ASP A 199 6.19 -7.25 7.61
N VAL A 200 5.55 -6.63 6.60
CA VAL A 200 4.22 -7.02 6.10
C VAL A 200 4.22 -8.48 5.67
N ASP A 201 5.27 -8.88 4.95
CA ASP A 201 5.38 -10.24 4.47
C ASP A 201 5.54 -11.27 5.59
N LEU A 202 6.44 -11.01 6.54
CA LEU A 202 6.66 -11.91 7.68
C LEU A 202 5.38 -12.04 8.53
N CYS A 203 4.73 -10.92 8.85
CA CYS A 203 3.48 -10.92 9.62
C CYS A 203 2.35 -11.64 8.89
N TRP A 204 2.26 -11.48 7.56
CA TRP A 204 1.26 -12.20 6.76
C TRP A 204 1.53 -13.71 6.77
N ARG A 205 2.79 -14.14 6.62
CA ARG A 205 3.16 -15.56 6.71
C ARG A 205 2.89 -16.14 8.09
N ALA A 206 3.20 -15.40 9.16
CA ALA A 206 2.90 -15.79 10.53
C ALA A 206 1.39 -16.01 10.72
N GLN A 207 0.56 -15.06 10.28
CA GLN A 207 -0.89 -15.22 10.33
C GLN A 207 -1.37 -16.39 9.48
N ALA A 208 -0.82 -16.62 8.29
CA ALA A 208 -1.16 -17.77 7.46
C ALA A 208 -0.79 -19.11 8.12
N ALA A 209 0.24 -19.14 8.96
CA ALA A 209 0.61 -20.27 9.82
C ALA A 209 -0.27 -20.41 11.07
N GLY A 210 -1.20 -19.48 11.31
CA GLY A 210 -2.11 -19.47 12.46
C GLY A 210 -1.59 -18.73 13.67
N ALA A 211 -0.45 -18.02 13.57
CA ALA A 211 0.08 -17.20 14.65
C ALA A 211 -0.64 -15.85 14.74
N ARG A 212 -0.78 -15.34 15.97
CA ARG A 212 -1.32 -14.00 16.21
C ARG A 212 -0.23 -12.93 16.16
N VAL A 213 -0.59 -11.77 15.63
CA VAL A 213 0.27 -10.58 15.57
C VAL A 213 -0.43 -9.48 16.38
N VAL A 214 0.21 -9.02 17.44
CA VAL A 214 -0.37 -8.03 18.37
C VAL A 214 0.56 -6.85 18.58
N VAL A 215 0.00 -5.76 19.09
CA VAL A 215 0.77 -4.64 19.61
C VAL A 215 0.68 -4.61 21.13
N ALA A 216 1.83 -4.49 21.78
CA ALA A 216 1.98 -4.25 23.21
C ALA A 216 2.25 -2.75 23.41
N PRO A 217 1.24 -1.91 23.63
CA PRO A 217 1.42 -0.46 23.60
C PRO A 217 2.15 0.08 24.83
N GLU A 218 2.17 -0.67 25.93
CA GLU A 218 2.98 -0.36 27.12
C GLU A 218 4.48 -0.46 26.83
N ALA A 219 4.89 -1.35 25.92
CA ALA A 219 6.27 -1.40 25.45
C ALA A 219 6.52 -0.22 24.50
N ARG A 220 7.23 0.81 24.99
CA ARG A 220 7.57 2.01 24.22
C ARG A 220 8.97 1.90 23.62
N VAL A 221 9.09 2.30 22.35
CA VAL A 221 10.38 2.32 21.65
C VAL A 221 10.48 3.61 20.83
N ARG A 222 11.54 4.37 21.05
CA ARG A 222 11.88 5.56 20.25
C ARG A 222 12.48 5.10 18.92
N HIS A 223 12.09 5.72 17.81
CA HIS A 223 12.60 5.40 16.47
C HIS A 223 12.88 6.68 15.69
N ARG A 224 14.08 6.75 15.10
CA ARG A 224 14.53 7.95 14.38
C ARG A 224 14.08 8.01 12.92
N GLU A 225 13.78 6.86 12.32
CA GLU A 225 13.50 6.73 10.88
C GLU A 225 14.64 7.28 10.00
N ALA A 226 15.90 7.11 10.41
CA ALA A 226 17.07 7.73 9.80
C ALA A 226 17.23 7.37 8.32
N ALA A 227 16.82 6.17 7.92
CA ALA A 227 16.79 5.73 6.53
C ALA A 227 15.92 6.62 5.63
N LYS A 228 14.92 7.34 6.17
CA LYS A 228 14.07 8.27 5.41
C LYS A 228 14.74 9.62 5.16
N GLU A 229 15.73 10.00 5.96
CA GLU A 229 16.46 11.27 5.83
C GLU A 229 17.60 11.19 4.80
N GLN A 230 17.97 9.97 4.40
CA GLN A 230 19.06 9.75 3.44
C GLN A 230 18.72 10.30 2.04
N PRO A 231 19.71 10.91 1.33
CA PRO A 231 19.53 11.35 -0.04
C PRO A 231 19.08 10.20 -0.96
N GLY A 232 17.89 10.32 -1.55
CA GLY A 232 17.33 9.29 -2.45
C GLY A 232 16.39 8.28 -1.78
N ALA A 233 16.13 8.41 -0.47
CA ALA A 233 15.17 7.58 0.25
C ALA A 233 13.76 7.61 -0.38
N ASP A 234 13.27 8.78 -0.76
CA ASP A 234 11.95 8.94 -1.39
C ASP A 234 11.82 8.18 -2.73
N PRO A 235 12.74 8.35 -3.71
CA PRO A 235 12.76 7.52 -4.92
C PRO A 235 12.89 6.02 -4.66
N GLN A 236 13.77 5.61 -3.73
CA GLN A 236 13.98 4.19 -3.41
C GLN A 236 12.72 3.58 -2.79
N ARG A 237 12.11 4.27 -1.83
CA ARG A 237 10.84 3.89 -1.22
C ARG A 237 9.72 3.78 -2.26
N ALA A 238 9.57 4.78 -3.12
CA ALA A 238 8.55 4.78 -4.19
C ALA A 238 8.72 3.61 -5.18
N ARG A 239 9.93 3.08 -5.32
CA ARG A 239 10.25 1.89 -6.12
C ARG A 239 10.04 0.57 -5.37
N LEU A 240 10.53 0.47 -4.14
CA LEU A 240 10.57 -0.78 -3.37
C LEU A 240 9.23 -1.11 -2.71
N GLU A 241 8.52 -0.14 -2.13
CA GLU A 241 7.23 -0.39 -1.47
C GLU A 241 6.21 -1.06 -2.41
N PRO A 242 5.90 -0.53 -3.61
CA PRO A 242 4.93 -1.17 -4.50
C PRO A 242 5.36 -2.57 -4.96
N ARG A 243 6.68 -2.75 -5.18
CA ARG A 243 7.29 -4.03 -5.58
C ARG A 243 7.11 -5.09 -4.50
N ASN A 244 7.45 -4.77 -3.26
CA ASN A 244 7.47 -5.70 -2.15
C ASN A 244 6.05 -5.97 -1.63
N HIS A 245 5.16 -4.97 -1.60
CA HIS A 245 3.74 -5.19 -1.33
C HIS A 245 3.10 -6.14 -2.35
N LEU A 246 3.39 -5.95 -3.65
CA LEU A 246 2.93 -6.85 -4.70
C LEU A 246 3.51 -8.25 -4.52
N ARG A 247 4.81 -8.37 -4.19
CA ARG A 247 5.45 -9.66 -3.92
C ARG A 247 4.83 -10.37 -2.71
N ALA A 248 4.56 -9.67 -1.61
CA ALA A 248 3.88 -10.20 -0.43
C ALA A 248 2.47 -10.70 -0.79
N MET A 249 1.68 -9.92 -1.53
CA MET A 249 0.37 -10.33 -2.03
C MET A 249 0.47 -11.60 -2.89
N LEU A 250 1.35 -11.59 -3.89
CA LEU A 250 1.55 -12.70 -4.82
C LEU A 250 2.12 -13.94 -4.14
N LYS A 251 2.83 -13.80 -3.03
CA LYS A 251 3.42 -14.92 -2.29
C LYS A 251 2.41 -15.54 -1.33
N ASN A 252 1.68 -14.71 -0.58
CA ASN A 252 0.96 -15.19 0.59
C ASN A 252 -0.44 -15.73 0.28
N TYR A 253 -1.14 -15.27 -0.75
CA TYR A 253 -2.48 -15.80 -1.08
C TYR A 253 -2.49 -17.20 -1.70
N THR A 254 -3.56 -17.96 -1.45
CA THR A 254 -3.82 -19.21 -2.19
C THR A 254 -4.09 -18.92 -3.68
N ALA A 255 -3.87 -19.92 -4.54
CA ALA A 255 -4.05 -19.76 -5.99
C ALA A 255 -5.48 -19.33 -6.36
N LEU A 256 -6.50 -19.87 -5.69
CA LEU A 256 -7.90 -19.52 -5.91
C LEU A 256 -8.19 -18.06 -5.56
N HIS A 257 -7.63 -17.55 -4.46
CA HIS A 257 -7.79 -16.14 -4.09
C HIS A 257 -7.03 -15.22 -5.05
N LEU A 258 -5.84 -15.61 -5.52
CA LEU A 258 -5.10 -14.81 -6.50
C LEU A 258 -5.89 -14.59 -7.80
N LEU A 259 -6.65 -15.57 -8.29
CA LEU A 259 -7.51 -15.39 -9.46
C LEU A 259 -8.49 -14.22 -9.31
N ARG A 260 -8.91 -13.92 -8.07
CA ARG A 260 -9.78 -12.80 -7.75
C ARG A 260 -9.01 -11.51 -7.46
N VAL A 261 -7.91 -11.57 -6.70
CA VAL A 261 -7.20 -10.38 -6.23
C VAL A 261 -6.29 -9.78 -7.31
N VAL A 262 -5.65 -10.60 -8.14
CA VAL A 262 -4.73 -10.13 -9.18
C VAL A 262 -5.41 -9.19 -10.18
N PRO A 263 -6.59 -9.49 -10.76
CA PRO A 263 -7.28 -8.55 -11.66
C PRO A 263 -7.60 -7.21 -10.98
N GLN A 264 -7.94 -7.24 -9.69
CA GLN A 264 -8.22 -6.02 -8.92
C GLN A 264 -6.95 -5.21 -8.67
N ALA A 265 -5.83 -5.86 -8.37
CA ALA A 265 -4.53 -5.22 -8.20
C ALA A 265 -4.02 -4.61 -9.52
N VAL A 266 -4.22 -5.30 -10.64
CA VAL A 266 -3.93 -4.78 -11.98
C VAL A 266 -4.77 -3.54 -12.26
N LEU A 267 -6.08 -3.59 -12.04
CA LEU A 267 -6.96 -2.45 -12.24
C LEU A 267 -6.58 -1.25 -11.35
N ALA A 268 -6.28 -1.50 -10.07
CA ALA A 268 -5.83 -0.45 -9.15
C ALA A 268 -4.51 0.18 -9.63
N THR A 269 -3.54 -0.64 -10.03
CA THR A 269 -2.25 -0.16 -10.58
C THR A 269 -2.45 0.65 -11.86
N LEU A 270 -3.36 0.22 -12.75
CA LEU A 270 -3.68 0.95 -13.99
C LEU A 270 -4.29 2.32 -13.67
N VAL A 271 -5.23 2.40 -12.73
CA VAL A 271 -5.82 3.66 -12.29
C VAL A 271 -4.75 4.57 -11.67
N GLU A 272 -3.92 4.05 -10.76
CA GLU A 272 -2.82 4.80 -10.14
C GLU A 272 -1.82 5.31 -11.18
N THR A 273 -1.50 4.50 -12.19
CA THR A 273 -0.59 4.87 -13.28
C THR A 273 -1.19 5.96 -14.16
N ILE A 274 -2.46 5.85 -14.57
CA ILE A 274 -3.15 6.90 -15.35
C ILE A 274 -3.17 8.22 -14.57
N VAL A 275 -3.45 8.15 -13.26
CA VAL A 275 -3.50 9.30 -12.37
C VAL A 275 -2.11 9.90 -12.14
N ALA A 276 -1.07 9.09 -12.01
CA ALA A 276 0.32 9.53 -11.92
C ALA A 276 0.77 10.24 -13.21
N LEU A 277 0.47 9.67 -14.38
CA LEU A 277 0.73 10.28 -15.69
C LEU A 277 -0.01 11.61 -15.86
N GLY A 278 -1.31 11.66 -15.53
CA GLY A 278 -2.11 12.89 -15.57
C GLY A 278 -1.60 13.98 -14.62
N ALA A 279 -0.95 13.59 -13.51
CA ALA A 279 -0.29 14.48 -12.57
C ALA A 279 1.18 14.80 -12.93
N ARG A 280 1.66 14.41 -14.12
CA ARG A 280 3.05 14.55 -14.57
C ARG A 280 4.10 13.87 -13.66
N ARG A 281 3.70 12.87 -12.89
CA ARG A 281 4.58 12.03 -12.05
C ARG A 281 5.01 10.77 -12.81
N GLY A 282 5.73 10.98 -13.91
CA GLY A 282 6.14 9.89 -14.81
C GLY A 282 7.05 8.83 -14.17
N ASN A 283 7.84 9.22 -13.17
CA ASN A 283 8.69 8.28 -12.43
C ASN A 283 7.85 7.31 -11.58
N GLU A 284 6.87 7.81 -10.83
CA GLU A 284 5.96 6.97 -10.02
C GLU A 284 5.17 5.98 -10.90
N ALA A 285 4.67 6.45 -12.05
CA ALA A 285 4.03 5.58 -13.04
C ALA A 285 4.97 4.45 -13.52
N ARG A 286 6.24 4.77 -13.77
CA ARG A 286 7.26 3.79 -14.18
C ARG A 286 7.53 2.77 -13.07
N GLU A 287 7.63 3.20 -11.82
CA GLU A 287 7.88 2.30 -10.68
C GLU A 287 6.68 1.37 -10.42
N LEU A 288 5.44 1.85 -10.55
CA LEU A 288 4.23 1.03 -10.43
C LEU A 288 4.19 -0.08 -11.49
N VAL A 289 4.50 0.24 -12.75
CA VAL A 289 4.59 -0.77 -13.82
C VAL A 289 5.82 -1.67 -13.63
N GLY A 290 6.94 -1.08 -13.20
CA GLY A 290 8.19 -1.77 -12.90
C GLY A 290 8.04 -2.83 -11.82
N ALA A 291 7.21 -2.59 -10.80
CA ALA A 291 6.88 -3.55 -9.75
C ALA A 291 6.29 -4.85 -10.32
N TRP A 292 5.39 -4.76 -11.31
CA TRP A 292 4.82 -5.94 -11.99
C TRP A 292 5.87 -6.65 -12.85
N VAL A 293 6.62 -5.90 -13.66
CA VAL A 293 7.67 -6.47 -14.53
C VAL A 293 8.73 -7.21 -13.72
N TRP A 294 9.17 -6.64 -12.59
CA TRP A 294 10.15 -7.26 -11.71
C TRP A 294 9.62 -8.57 -11.12
N ASN A 295 8.40 -8.58 -10.59
CA ASN A 295 7.80 -9.79 -10.02
C ASN A 295 7.55 -10.89 -11.06
N LEU A 296 7.20 -10.53 -12.30
CA LEU A 296 7.08 -11.48 -13.40
C LEU A 296 8.44 -12.07 -13.82
N ARG A 297 9.51 -11.26 -13.81
CA ARG A 297 10.87 -11.76 -14.09
C ARG A 297 11.38 -12.72 -13.02
N HIS A 298 11.03 -12.48 -11.76
CA HIS A 298 11.42 -13.32 -10.62
C HIS A 298 10.34 -14.36 -10.26
N PHE A 299 9.52 -14.77 -11.25
CA PHE A 299 8.42 -15.73 -11.02
C PHE A 299 8.91 -17.09 -10.53
N GLY A 300 10.11 -17.52 -10.95
CA GLY A 300 10.74 -18.77 -10.50
C GLY A 300 10.95 -18.80 -8.97
N GLU A 301 11.55 -17.75 -8.42
CA GLU A 301 11.74 -17.56 -6.97
C GLU A 301 10.40 -17.40 -6.25
N LEU A 302 9.48 -16.63 -6.83
CA LEU A 302 8.15 -16.47 -6.25
C LEU A 302 7.43 -17.81 -6.12
N ARG A 303 7.60 -18.73 -7.08
CA ARG A 303 7.01 -20.08 -7.03
C ARG A 303 7.59 -20.93 -5.91
N THR A 304 8.91 -20.87 -5.68
CA THR A 304 9.54 -21.62 -4.58
C THR A 304 9.11 -21.08 -3.22
N LEU A 305 9.06 -19.76 -3.08
CA LEU A 305 8.57 -19.09 -1.88
C LEU A 305 7.09 -19.40 -1.60
N ARG A 306 6.25 -19.40 -2.63
CA ARG A 306 4.83 -19.83 -2.51
C ARG A 306 4.70 -21.28 -2.04
N ALA A 307 5.59 -22.16 -2.50
CA ALA A 307 5.59 -23.55 -2.04
C ALA A 307 5.98 -23.65 -0.56
N SER A 308 6.92 -22.81 -0.08
CA SER A 308 7.27 -22.71 1.34
C SER A 308 6.08 -22.24 2.18
N VAL A 309 5.44 -21.12 1.82
CA VAL A 309 4.26 -20.61 2.53
C VAL A 309 3.10 -21.61 2.54
N ARG A 310 2.93 -22.37 1.45
CA ARG A 310 1.90 -23.42 1.40
C ARG A 310 2.17 -24.57 2.39
N ARG A 311 3.42 -24.85 2.74
CA ARG A 311 3.78 -25.92 3.69
C ARG A 311 3.49 -25.53 5.14
N THR A 312 3.71 -24.28 5.49
CA THR A 312 3.51 -23.76 6.86
C THR A 312 2.10 -23.22 7.09
N ARG A 313 1.31 -23.04 6.03
CA ARG A 313 -0.06 -22.52 6.14
C ARG A 313 -0.99 -23.49 6.88
N ASN A 314 -1.60 -22.98 7.95
CA ASN A 314 -2.61 -23.68 8.74
C ASN A 314 -4.01 -23.04 8.63
N VAL A 315 -4.12 -21.77 8.22
CA VAL A 315 -5.42 -21.06 8.14
C VAL A 315 -5.82 -20.67 6.70
N PRO A 316 -7.13 -20.61 6.41
CA PRO A 316 -7.63 -20.18 5.11
C PRO A 316 -7.46 -18.66 4.91
N ASP A 317 -7.42 -18.21 3.66
CA ASP A 317 -7.33 -16.79 3.31
C ASP A 317 -8.45 -15.94 3.92
N ALA A 318 -9.63 -16.53 4.14
CA ALA A 318 -10.76 -15.83 4.72
C ALA A 318 -10.49 -15.36 6.15
N GLU A 319 -9.66 -16.07 6.91
CA GLU A 319 -9.31 -15.75 8.29
C GLU A 319 -8.28 -14.62 8.35
N VAL A 320 -7.18 -14.74 7.60
CA VAL A 320 -6.17 -13.69 7.46
C VAL A 320 -6.78 -12.37 6.96
N ARG A 321 -7.77 -12.45 6.06
CA ARG A 321 -8.47 -11.27 5.53
C ARG A 321 -9.37 -10.57 6.55
N ARG A 322 -9.70 -11.17 7.70
CA ARG A 322 -10.49 -10.49 8.74
C ARG A 322 -9.74 -9.32 9.36
N LEU A 323 -8.41 -9.42 9.43
CA LEU A 323 -7.51 -8.38 9.93
C LEU A 323 -7.07 -7.38 8.84
N GLN A 324 -7.44 -7.62 7.57
CA GLN A 324 -7.11 -6.70 6.48
C GLN A 324 -8.09 -5.53 6.38
N ALA A 325 -7.57 -4.36 5.99
CA ALA A 325 -8.40 -3.22 5.65
C ALA A 325 -9.39 -3.58 4.52
N ARG A 326 -10.64 -3.16 4.70
CA ARG A 326 -11.64 -3.20 3.63
C ARG A 326 -11.36 -2.06 2.65
N GLY A 327 -11.18 -2.40 1.38
CA GLY A 327 -10.98 -1.41 0.31
C GLY A 327 -9.60 -1.46 -0.32
N SER A 328 -9.13 -0.31 -0.83
CA SER A 328 -7.77 -0.11 -1.33
C SER A 328 -7.12 0.97 -0.48
N SER A 329 -6.19 0.59 0.39
CA SER A 329 -5.41 1.50 1.22
C SER A 329 -4.60 2.46 0.35
N ARG A 330 -4.12 2.00 -0.81
CA ARG A 330 -3.42 2.88 -1.78
C ARG A 330 -4.30 4.01 -2.28
N LEU A 331 -5.56 3.71 -2.64
CA LEU A 331 -6.49 4.71 -3.15
C LEU A 331 -6.90 5.69 -2.05
N THR A 332 -7.16 5.19 -0.84
CA THR A 332 -7.47 6.02 0.34
C THR A 332 -6.30 6.95 0.66
N MET A 333 -5.08 6.44 0.74
CA MET A 333 -3.87 7.23 0.96
C MET A 333 -3.61 8.22 -0.17
N TYR A 334 -3.89 7.85 -1.42
CA TYR A 334 -3.78 8.76 -2.55
C TYR A 334 -4.77 9.92 -2.45
N LEU A 335 -6.02 9.63 -2.08
CA LEU A 335 -7.05 10.64 -1.84
C LEU A 335 -6.67 11.52 -0.64
N GLN A 336 -6.25 10.92 0.48
CA GLN A 336 -5.78 11.62 1.68
C GLN A 336 -4.56 12.51 1.39
N ARG A 337 -3.53 12.03 0.69
CA ARG A 337 -2.36 12.85 0.30
C ARG A 337 -2.73 14.02 -0.61
N ARG A 338 -3.83 13.95 -1.36
CA ARG A 338 -4.39 15.09 -2.11
C ARG A 338 -5.27 16.01 -1.26
N LEU A 339 -5.84 15.48 -0.18
CA LEU A 339 -6.66 16.20 0.79
C LEU A 339 -5.79 16.87 1.89
N HIS A 340 -4.56 16.41 2.13
CA HIS A 340 -3.59 17.03 3.05
C HIS A 340 -2.74 18.15 2.40
N ALA A 341 -3.31 18.90 1.45
CA ALA A 341 -2.94 20.30 1.29
C ALA A 341 -3.83 21.07 2.28
N GLU A 342 -3.33 21.25 3.51
CA GLU A 342 -4.07 21.73 4.69
C GLU A 342 -4.87 23.03 4.50
N GLU A 343 -4.57 23.82 3.48
CA GLU A 343 -5.34 25.03 3.14
C GLU A 343 -6.58 24.75 2.26
N ARG A 344 -6.57 23.71 1.42
CA ARG A 344 -7.70 23.40 0.53
C ARG A 344 -8.73 22.47 1.14
N ALA A 345 -8.36 21.63 2.11
CA ALA A 345 -9.34 20.86 2.88
C ALA A 345 -10.07 21.73 3.89
N ARG A 346 -9.41 22.69 4.55
CA ARG A 346 -10.12 23.74 5.29
C ARG A 346 -11.03 24.52 4.38
N GLN A 347 -10.58 24.96 3.19
CA GLN A 347 -11.48 25.60 2.22
C GLN A 347 -12.53 24.68 1.58
N LEU A 348 -12.41 23.35 1.56
CA LEU A 348 -13.42 22.43 1.00
C LEU A 348 -14.38 21.91 2.06
N VAL A 349 -13.94 21.83 3.32
CA VAL A 349 -14.78 21.57 4.49
C VAL A 349 -15.47 22.87 4.89
N GLU A 350 -14.82 24.03 4.81
CA GLU A 350 -15.45 25.35 4.89
C GLU A 350 -16.27 25.63 3.64
N ALA A 351 -15.84 25.34 2.41
CA ALA A 351 -16.76 25.46 1.25
C ALA A 351 -17.87 24.42 1.27
N GLY A 352 -17.68 23.29 1.96
CA GLY A 352 -18.67 22.24 2.17
C GLY A 352 -19.64 22.59 3.30
N GLN A 353 -19.15 23.19 4.38
CA GLN A 353 -19.91 23.72 5.50
C GLN A 353 -20.57 25.05 5.12
N GLU A 354 -19.95 25.90 4.32
CA GLU A 354 -20.54 27.06 3.62
C GLU A 354 -21.48 26.59 2.52
N LEU A 355 -21.28 25.46 1.84
CA LEU A 355 -22.32 24.89 0.96
C LEU A 355 -23.51 24.42 1.78
N VAL A 356 -23.29 23.80 2.95
CA VAL A 356 -24.34 23.33 3.85
C VAL A 356 -25.03 24.49 4.59
N GLU A 357 -24.31 25.56 4.92
CA GLU A 357 -24.80 26.78 5.57
C GLU A 357 -25.36 27.81 4.56
N SER A 358 -24.88 27.85 3.31
CA SER A 358 -25.49 28.60 2.20
C SER A 358 -26.71 27.87 1.63
N VAL A 359 -26.77 26.55 1.80
CA VAL A 359 -28.03 25.78 1.76
C VAL A 359 -28.88 26.12 2.96
N GLY A 360 -28.48 26.94 3.93
CA GLY A 360 -29.29 27.46 5.03
C GLY A 360 -30.14 28.69 4.69
N ARG A 361 -29.68 29.56 3.77
CA ARG A 361 -30.35 30.85 3.49
C ARG A 361 -30.22 31.27 2.02
N GLY A 362 -31.35 31.26 1.29
CA GLY A 362 -31.49 31.96 0.00
C GLY A 362 -31.67 31.08 -1.26
N PRO A 363 -31.64 31.70 -2.46
CA PRO A 363 -32.06 31.11 -3.75
C PRO A 363 -31.21 29.91 -4.24
N ALA A 364 -30.10 29.58 -3.56
CA ALA A 364 -29.26 28.43 -3.88
C ALA A 364 -29.93 27.07 -3.59
N ARG A 365 -30.86 26.97 -2.62
CA ARG A 365 -31.65 25.75 -2.36
C ARG A 365 -32.47 25.32 -3.57
N ALA A 366 -33.15 26.28 -4.21
CA ALA A 366 -34.02 26.02 -5.35
C ALA A 366 -33.22 25.49 -6.55
N ALA A 367 -32.02 26.02 -6.78
CA ALA A 367 -31.16 25.60 -7.87
C ALA A 367 -30.54 24.21 -7.66
N THR A 368 -30.11 23.89 -6.43
CA THR A 368 -29.60 22.55 -6.11
C THR A 368 -30.70 21.50 -6.19
N LEU A 369 -31.90 21.79 -5.67
CA LEU A 369 -33.06 20.92 -5.82
C LEU A 369 -33.46 20.73 -7.28
N LEU A 370 -33.47 21.80 -8.07
CA LEU A 370 -33.75 21.75 -9.50
C LEU A 370 -32.71 20.91 -10.24
N LEU A 371 -31.42 21.05 -9.93
CA LEU A 371 -30.35 20.24 -10.52
C LEU A 371 -30.51 18.76 -10.16
N CYS A 372 -30.82 18.44 -8.90
CA CYS A 372 -31.08 17.06 -8.47
C CYS A 372 -32.31 16.46 -9.17
N LEU A 373 -33.41 17.23 -9.27
CA LEU A 373 -34.64 16.82 -9.95
C LEU A 373 -34.42 16.62 -11.45
N LEU A 374 -33.71 17.55 -12.12
CA LEU A 374 -33.36 17.42 -13.53
C LEU A 374 -32.46 16.21 -13.77
N THR A 375 -31.45 16.00 -12.92
CA THR A 375 -30.55 14.83 -13.02
C THR A 375 -31.33 13.52 -12.85
N LEU A 376 -32.26 13.47 -11.89
CA LEU A 376 -33.11 12.30 -11.66
C LEU A 376 -34.06 12.07 -12.83
N ALA A 377 -34.69 13.12 -13.36
CA ALA A 377 -35.56 13.05 -14.54
C ALA A 377 -34.78 12.56 -15.78
N LEU A 378 -33.54 13.03 -15.97
CA LEU A 378 -32.64 12.63 -17.05
C LEU A 378 -32.24 11.16 -16.91
N LEU A 379 -31.92 10.69 -15.70
CA LEU A 379 -31.63 9.27 -15.41
C LEU A 379 -32.84 8.36 -15.67
N ILE A 380 -34.04 8.80 -15.27
CA ILE A 380 -35.28 8.06 -15.49
C ILE A 380 -35.62 8.04 -16.99
N GLY A 381 -35.48 9.16 -17.70
CA GLY A 381 -35.74 9.27 -19.14
C GLY A 381 -34.74 8.50 -19.99
N SER A 382 -33.47 8.46 -19.57
CA SER A 382 -32.39 7.73 -20.25
C SER A 382 -32.19 6.29 -19.77
N ARG A 383 -33.07 5.77 -18.89
CA ARG A 383 -32.97 4.40 -18.33
C ARG A 383 -32.87 3.31 -19.40
N ASN A 384 -33.49 3.54 -20.55
CA ASN A 384 -33.46 2.63 -21.69
C ASN A 384 -32.11 2.64 -22.43
N LEU A 385 -31.29 3.70 -22.34
CA LEU A 385 -29.91 3.70 -22.85
C LEU A 385 -28.96 2.92 -21.94
N LEU A 386 -29.22 2.95 -20.63
CA LEU A 386 -28.44 2.23 -19.63
C LEU A 386 -28.69 0.72 -19.72
N THR A 387 -29.97 0.32 -19.82
CA THR A 387 -30.39 -1.09 -19.78
C THR A 387 -30.60 -1.72 -21.17
N GLY A 388 -31.06 -0.95 -22.17
CA GLY A 388 -31.35 -1.41 -23.53
C GLY A 388 -30.16 -1.30 -24.49
N ARG A 389 -30.32 -1.70 -25.75
CA ARG A 389 -29.30 -1.49 -26.80
C ARG A 389 -29.31 -0.03 -27.23
N LEU A 390 -28.15 0.53 -27.58
CA LEU A 390 -28.09 1.85 -28.21
C LEU A 390 -28.90 1.80 -29.52
N PRO A 391 -29.88 2.69 -29.71
CA PRO A 391 -30.64 2.72 -30.96
C PRO A 391 -29.70 3.11 -32.11
N ALA A 392 -29.77 2.37 -33.21
CA ALA A 392 -28.98 2.66 -34.41
C ALA A 392 -29.66 3.77 -35.20
N VAL A 393 -29.24 5.01 -34.93
CA VAL A 393 -29.81 6.22 -35.49
C VAL A 393 -28.79 6.90 -36.39
N GLY A 394 -29.14 7.18 -37.64
CA GLY A 394 -28.27 7.84 -38.61
C GLY A 394 -26.91 7.15 -38.78
N GLN A 395 -25.82 7.84 -38.41
CA GLN A 395 -24.45 7.32 -38.51
C GLN A 395 -24.00 6.48 -37.28
N PHE A 396 -24.86 6.29 -36.27
CA PHE A 396 -24.59 5.39 -35.13
C PHE A 396 -24.84 3.92 -35.50
N ALA A 397 -24.16 3.44 -36.54
CA ALA A 397 -24.17 2.03 -36.88
C ALA A 397 -23.48 1.20 -35.78
N PRO A 398 -23.94 -0.04 -35.51
CA PRO A 398 -23.24 -0.95 -34.60
C PRO A 398 -21.78 -1.11 -35.02
N PHE A 399 -20.87 -1.03 -34.06
CA PHE A 399 -19.46 -1.24 -34.35
C PHE A 399 -19.23 -2.65 -34.91
N PRO A 400 -18.47 -2.78 -36.02
CA PRO A 400 -18.03 -4.06 -36.55
C PRO A 400 -17.21 -4.84 -35.52
N ARG A 401 -17.01 -6.14 -35.78
CA ARG A 401 -16.18 -6.97 -34.91
C ARG A 401 -14.75 -6.43 -34.83
N PRO A 402 -14.03 -6.66 -33.70
CA PRO A 402 -12.66 -6.18 -33.54
C PRO A 402 -11.73 -6.63 -34.67
N SER A 403 -11.87 -7.88 -35.12
CA SER A 403 -11.09 -8.42 -36.23
C SER A 403 -11.32 -7.66 -37.53
N THR A 404 -12.57 -7.36 -37.87
CA THR A 404 -12.93 -6.58 -39.06
C THR A 404 -12.34 -5.17 -39.02
N LEU A 405 -12.36 -4.51 -37.85
CA LEU A 405 -11.77 -3.19 -37.68
C LEU A 405 -10.24 -3.21 -37.83
N LEU A 406 -9.58 -4.23 -37.28
CA LEU A 406 -8.13 -4.40 -37.43
C LEU A 406 -7.76 -4.73 -38.88
N THR A 407 -8.53 -5.57 -39.57
CA THR A 407 -8.34 -5.84 -41.00
C THR A 407 -8.46 -4.54 -41.80
N HIS A 408 -9.53 -3.76 -41.61
CA HIS A 408 -9.69 -2.46 -42.28
C HIS A 408 -8.61 -1.43 -41.95
N PHE A 409 -7.97 -1.54 -40.79
CA PHE A 409 -6.84 -0.70 -40.44
C PHE A 409 -5.58 -1.06 -41.26
N PHE A 410 -5.36 -2.35 -41.53
CA PHE A 410 -4.23 -2.85 -42.34
C PHE A 410 -4.54 -2.98 -43.84
N ASP A 411 -5.80 -2.89 -44.24
CA ASP A 411 -6.22 -2.93 -45.65
C ASP A 411 -5.72 -1.70 -46.40
N GLY A 412 -5.10 -1.93 -47.56
CA GLY A 412 -4.66 -0.87 -48.48
C GLY A 412 -5.79 -0.29 -49.35
N TRP A 413 -7.00 -0.83 -49.27
CA TRP A 413 -8.16 -0.41 -50.05
C TRP A 413 -9.39 -0.27 -49.16
N ARG A 414 -10.14 0.82 -49.34
CA ARG A 414 -11.42 1.03 -48.66
C ARG A 414 -12.59 1.05 -49.61
N THR A 415 -13.74 0.58 -49.13
CA THR A 415 -15.02 0.55 -49.85
C THR A 415 -15.93 1.73 -49.54
N THR A 416 -15.44 2.77 -48.86
CA THR A 416 -16.21 4.00 -48.60
C THR A 416 -16.39 4.81 -49.88
N GLY A 417 -17.62 5.12 -50.28
CA GLY A 417 -17.91 5.82 -51.54
C GLY A 417 -17.63 4.93 -52.76
N MET A 418 -16.88 5.44 -53.75
CA MET A 418 -16.43 4.65 -54.92
C MET A 418 -15.12 3.89 -54.68
N GLY A 419 -14.57 3.99 -53.47
CA GLY A 419 -13.34 3.35 -53.05
C GLY A 419 -12.12 4.28 -53.01
N SER A 420 -11.17 3.98 -52.12
CA SER A 420 -10.00 4.84 -51.87
C SER A 420 -8.79 4.05 -51.39
N THR A 421 -7.59 4.47 -51.81
CA THR A 421 -6.28 3.96 -51.35
C THR A 421 -5.67 4.82 -50.23
N ALA A 422 -6.41 5.78 -49.69
CA ALA A 422 -5.91 6.64 -48.62
C ALA A 422 -5.65 5.86 -47.31
N ALA A 423 -4.64 6.28 -46.56
CA ALA A 423 -4.15 5.60 -45.36
C ALA A 423 -5.22 5.49 -44.25
N SER A 424 -5.42 4.26 -43.74
CA SER A 424 -6.17 3.85 -42.51
C SER A 424 -6.60 4.98 -41.55
N PRO A 425 -7.87 5.35 -41.23
CA PRO A 425 -8.08 6.27 -40.13
C PRO A 425 -7.63 5.55 -38.85
N PRO A 426 -6.81 6.17 -37.99
CA PRO A 426 -6.32 5.54 -36.77
C PRO A 426 -7.43 5.02 -35.86
N ALA A 427 -8.63 5.59 -35.98
CA ALA A 427 -9.83 5.16 -35.26
C ALA A 427 -10.14 3.66 -35.43
N PHE A 428 -9.92 3.06 -36.61
CA PHE A 428 -10.15 1.62 -36.80
C PHE A 428 -9.17 0.75 -36.00
N GLY A 429 -7.89 1.14 -35.96
CA GLY A 429 -6.90 0.45 -35.14
C GLY A 429 -7.20 0.58 -33.64
N ILE A 430 -7.52 1.79 -33.18
CA ILE A 430 -7.85 2.06 -31.77
C ILE A 430 -9.11 1.30 -31.35
N LEU A 431 -10.19 1.38 -32.13
CA LEU A 431 -11.46 0.67 -31.84
C LEU A 431 -11.29 -0.85 -31.94
N GLY A 432 -10.45 -1.33 -32.86
CA GLY A 432 -10.10 -2.75 -32.98
C GLY A 432 -9.39 -3.29 -31.73
N VAL A 433 -8.35 -2.60 -31.25
CA VAL A 433 -7.61 -2.97 -30.03
C VAL A 433 -8.51 -2.89 -28.80
N LEU A 434 -9.30 -1.81 -28.65
CA LEU A 434 -10.27 -1.68 -27.56
C LEU A 434 -11.34 -2.77 -27.62
N GLY A 435 -11.77 -3.15 -28.82
CA GLY A 435 -12.70 -4.25 -29.03
C GLY A 435 -12.15 -5.60 -28.56
N VAL A 436 -10.86 -5.87 -28.77
CA VAL A 436 -10.18 -7.07 -28.24
C VAL A 436 -10.10 -7.02 -26.71
N ALA A 437 -9.76 -5.86 -26.13
CA ALA A 437 -9.74 -5.67 -24.68
C ALA A 437 -11.13 -5.86 -24.04
N PHE A 438 -12.20 -5.54 -24.77
CA PHE A 438 -13.59 -5.79 -24.38
C PHE A 438 -14.12 -7.18 -24.77
N LEU A 439 -13.22 -8.13 -25.12
CA LEU A 439 -13.56 -9.51 -25.48
C LEU A 439 -14.60 -9.61 -26.61
N GLY A 440 -14.62 -8.64 -27.52
CA GLY A 440 -15.57 -8.59 -28.64
C GLY A 440 -16.95 -8.03 -28.29
N HIS A 441 -17.20 -7.57 -27.06
CA HIS A 441 -18.45 -6.91 -26.67
C HIS A 441 -18.53 -5.45 -27.19
N MET A 442 -18.56 -5.30 -28.51
CA MET A 442 -18.52 -3.99 -29.19
C MET A 442 -19.68 -3.06 -28.83
N GLY A 443 -20.85 -3.61 -28.48
CA GLY A 443 -21.98 -2.82 -27.99
C GLY A 443 -21.75 -2.19 -26.62
N ALA A 444 -21.01 -2.86 -25.73
CA ALA A 444 -20.63 -2.31 -24.43
C ALA A 444 -19.56 -1.22 -24.58
N LEU A 445 -18.58 -1.45 -25.46
CA LEU A 445 -17.57 -0.46 -25.82
C LEU A 445 -18.21 0.83 -26.38
N ALA A 446 -19.14 0.69 -27.34
CA ALA A 446 -19.87 1.83 -27.89
C ALA A 446 -20.64 2.61 -26.81
N LYS A 447 -21.34 1.91 -25.90
CA LYS A 447 -22.02 2.54 -24.76
C LYS A 447 -21.08 3.33 -23.86
N ILE A 448 -19.95 2.75 -23.49
CA ILE A 448 -18.99 3.43 -22.60
C ILE A 448 -18.39 4.66 -23.27
N LEU A 449 -18.08 4.59 -24.57
CA LEU A 449 -17.56 5.75 -25.30
C LEU A 449 -18.60 6.87 -25.43
N VAL A 450 -19.86 6.53 -25.71
CA VAL A 450 -20.93 7.54 -25.86
C VAL A 450 -21.33 8.12 -24.51
N LEU A 451 -21.64 7.27 -23.52
CA LEU A 451 -22.08 7.72 -22.19
C LEU A 451 -20.94 8.30 -21.36
N GLY A 452 -19.70 7.87 -21.59
CA GLY A 452 -18.51 8.40 -20.91
C GLY A 452 -18.18 9.84 -21.31
N LEU A 453 -18.66 10.31 -22.47
CA LEU A 453 -18.47 11.70 -22.90
C LEU A 453 -19.38 12.68 -22.13
N TRP A 454 -20.48 12.23 -21.52
CA TRP A 454 -21.36 13.08 -20.71
C TRP A 454 -20.69 13.68 -19.47
N PRO A 455 -20.06 12.91 -18.58
CA PRO A 455 -19.35 13.48 -17.43
C PRO A 455 -18.16 14.33 -17.88
N VAL A 456 -17.50 13.97 -18.99
CA VAL A 456 -16.42 14.79 -19.56
C VAL A 456 -16.94 16.14 -20.05
N ALA A 457 -18.10 16.16 -20.72
CA ALA A 457 -18.76 17.39 -21.16
C ALA A 457 -19.21 18.25 -19.97
N ALA A 458 -19.78 17.65 -18.92
CA ALA A 458 -20.16 18.37 -17.70
C ALA A 458 -18.95 19.00 -16.99
N LEU A 459 -17.84 18.26 -16.89
CA LEU A 459 -16.58 18.76 -16.32
C LEU A 459 -15.97 19.87 -17.18
N GLY A 460 -16.04 19.73 -18.51
CA GLY A 460 -15.62 20.74 -19.48
C GLY A 460 -16.44 22.02 -19.35
N ALA A 461 -17.77 21.90 -19.30
CA ALA A 461 -18.71 23.01 -19.10
C ALA A 461 -18.43 23.76 -17.80
N TRP A 462 -18.26 23.02 -16.70
CA TRP A 462 -17.93 23.58 -15.41
C TRP A 462 -16.60 24.35 -15.41
N ARG A 463 -15.58 23.81 -16.10
CA ARG A 463 -14.28 24.46 -16.24
C ARG A 463 -14.34 25.71 -17.11
N LEU A 464 -15.07 25.66 -18.22
CA LEU A 464 -15.24 26.78 -19.14
C LEU A 464 -16.03 27.92 -18.49
N ALA A 465 -16.99 27.59 -17.63
CA ALA A 465 -17.80 28.56 -16.90
C ALA A 465 -17.10 29.16 -15.66
N ARG A 466 -15.87 28.73 -15.33
CA ARG A 466 -15.10 29.29 -14.18
C ARG A 466 -14.96 30.82 -14.18
N PRO A 467 -14.81 31.53 -15.31
CA PRO A 467 -14.75 32.99 -15.31
C PRO A 467 -16.07 33.67 -14.93
N LEU A 468 -17.20 32.96 -15.00
CA LEU A 468 -18.48 33.48 -14.53
C LEU A 468 -18.44 33.44 -13.00
N GLU A 469 -18.35 34.59 -12.35
CA GLU A 469 -18.27 34.71 -10.88
C GLU A 469 -19.54 34.17 -10.18
N SER A 470 -20.66 34.03 -10.91
CA SER A 470 -21.93 33.51 -10.40
C SER A 470 -21.97 31.96 -10.38
N PRO A 471 -22.18 31.33 -9.20
CA PRO A 471 -22.38 29.88 -9.08
C PRO A 471 -23.60 29.38 -9.87
N MET A 472 -24.65 30.21 -9.96
CA MET A 472 -25.87 29.89 -10.70
C MET A 472 -25.63 29.83 -12.21
N ALA A 473 -24.78 30.73 -12.74
CA ALA A 473 -24.42 30.72 -14.14
C ALA A 473 -23.59 29.48 -14.51
N ARG A 474 -22.71 29.03 -13.61
CA ARG A 474 -21.92 27.79 -13.78
C ARG A 474 -22.80 26.54 -13.79
N ILE A 475 -23.75 26.48 -12.86
CA ILE A 475 -24.72 25.37 -12.78
C ILE A 475 -25.61 25.37 -14.02
N ALA A 476 -26.11 26.55 -14.45
CA ALA A 476 -26.90 26.67 -15.66
C ALA A 476 -26.14 26.22 -16.92
N ALA A 477 -24.84 26.51 -17.03
CA ALA A 477 -24.01 26.04 -18.14
C ALA A 477 -23.85 24.52 -18.17
N VAL A 478 -23.66 23.89 -17.01
CA VAL A 478 -23.60 22.42 -16.89
C VAL A 478 -24.95 21.80 -17.22
N ILE A 479 -26.04 22.36 -16.70
CA ILE A 479 -27.41 21.90 -16.99
C ILE A 479 -27.70 22.02 -18.48
N ALA A 480 -27.37 23.15 -19.11
CA ALA A 480 -27.61 23.37 -20.53
C ALA A 480 -26.91 22.31 -21.38
N ILE A 481 -25.65 21.98 -21.07
CA ILE A 481 -24.87 20.95 -21.79
C ILE A 481 -25.37 19.53 -21.52
N LEU A 482 -25.81 19.23 -20.30
CA LEU A 482 -26.41 17.93 -19.97
C LEU A 482 -27.84 17.77 -20.50
N ALA A 483 -28.54 18.89 -20.72
CA ALA A 483 -29.88 18.92 -21.29
C ALA A 483 -29.88 18.89 -22.81
N VAL A 484 -28.73 19.08 -23.48
CA VAL A 484 -28.63 18.81 -24.92
C VAL A 484 -28.88 17.32 -25.13
N PRO A 485 -29.97 16.93 -25.80
CA PRO A 485 -30.25 15.52 -26.01
C PRO A 485 -29.11 14.91 -26.83
N LEU A 486 -28.63 13.73 -26.42
CA LEU A 486 -28.10 12.79 -27.40
C LEU A 486 -29.16 12.70 -28.50
N PRO A 487 -28.82 12.82 -29.80
CA PRO A 487 -29.81 12.84 -30.87
C PRO A 487 -30.72 11.61 -30.75
N TYR A 488 -31.88 11.83 -30.11
CA TYR A 488 -32.99 10.91 -30.05
C TYR A 488 -33.82 11.26 -31.27
N ASN A 489 -33.46 10.67 -32.40
CA ASN A 489 -34.34 10.47 -33.56
C ASN A 489 -33.66 9.56 -34.56
#